data_AF-A0A0C5VVW0-F1
#
_entry.id   AF-A0A0C5VVW0-F1
#
_cell.length_a   1.000
_cell.length_b   1.000
_cell.length_c   1.000
_cell.angle_alpha   90.00
_cell.angle_beta   90.00
_cell.angle_gamma   90.00
#
_symmetry.space_group_name_H-M   'P 1'
#
loop_
_entity.id
_entity.type
_entity.pdbx_description
1 polymer ?
#
loop_
_entity_poly.entity_id
_entity_poly.type
_entity_poly.pdbx_seq_one_letter_code
_entity_poly.pdbx_strand_id
1 'polypeptide(L)' 'MQILYLLIPLSLLLLGTALAGLVWAVRKGQYDDLDSPAHKILYDDDLDKMPQKKDSNKHD' A
#
# COMPACT_ATOMS: atom_id res chain seq x y z
N MET A 1 19.09 -29.73 29.18
CA MET A 1 18.17 -30.51 28.33
C MET A 1 16.68 -30.22 28.56
N GLN A 2 16.26 -29.75 29.74
CA GLN A 2 14.84 -29.43 30.00
C GLN A 2 14.33 -28.19 29.23
N ILE A 3 15.20 -27.21 28.96
CA ILE A 3 14.85 -25.96 28.27
C ILE A 3 14.34 -26.17 26.84
N LEU A 4 14.75 -27.27 26.18
CA LEU A 4 14.30 -27.60 24.84
C LEU A 4 12.79 -27.85 24.79
N TYR A 5 12.20 -28.41 25.86
CA TYR A 5 10.76 -28.62 25.95
C TYR A 5 9.97 -27.31 26.02
N LEU A 6 10.60 -26.20 26.41
CA LEU A 6 9.99 -24.87 26.38
C LEU A 6 10.28 -24.13 25.06
N LEU A 7 11.53 -24.22 24.58
CA LEU A 7 11.97 -23.51 23.37
C LEU A 7 11.33 -24.03 22.08
N ILE A 8 11.13 -25.34 21.95
CA ILE A 8 10.53 -25.95 20.75
C ILE A 8 9.07 -25.48 20.54
N PRO A 9 8.15 -25.60 21.52
CA PRO A 9 6.78 -25.12 21.32
C PRO A 9 6.72 -23.59 21.17
N LEU A 10 7.57 -22.85 21.90
CA LEU A 10 7.63 -21.40 21.79
C LEU A 10 8.08 -20.96 20.38
N SER A 11 9.10 -21.61 19.80
CA SER A 11 9.57 -21.29 18.46
C SER A 11 8.55 -21.66 17.38
N LEU A 12 7.85 -22.80 17.52
CA LEU A 12 6.76 -23.17 16.63
C LEU A 12 5.60 -22.17 16.68
N LEU A 13 5.27 -21.66 17.88
CA LEU A 13 4.24 -20.65 18.05
C LEU A 13 4.65 -19.32 17.39
N LEU A 14 5.90 -18.87 17.59
CA LEU A 14 6.44 -17.68 16.95
C LEU A 14 6.51 -17.81 15.42
N LEU A 15 6.93 -18.98 14.91
CA LEU A 15 6.94 -19.26 13.49
C LEU A 15 5.52 -19.25 12.90
N GLY A 16 4.57 -19.88 13.61
CA GLY A 16 3.17 -19.91 13.21
C GLY A 16 2.53 -18.52 13.16
N THR A 17 2.80 -17.68 14.15
CA THR A 17 2.28 -16.29 14.17
C THR A 17 2.92 -15.44 13.07
N ALA A 18 4.22 -15.60 12.81
CA ALA A 18 4.90 -14.92 11.70
C ALA A 18 4.30 -15.32 10.33
N LEU A 19 4.09 -16.61 10.09
CA LEU A 19 3.47 -17.11 8.86
C LEU A 19 2.02 -16.62 8.71
N ALA A 20 1.23 -16.65 9.80
CA ALA A 20 -0.14 -16.13 9.80
C ALA A 20 -0.18 -14.63 9.50
N GLY A 21 0.73 -13.85 10.07
CA GLY A 21 0.89 -12.43 9.80
C GLY A 21 1.25 -12.14 8.34
N LEU A 22 2.17 -12.93 7.77
CA LEU A 22 2.55 -12.83 6.36
C LEU A 22 1.36 -13.14 5.43
N VAL A 23 0.64 -14.23 5.68
CA VAL A 23 -0.54 -14.61 4.88
C VAL A 23 -1.63 -13.54 4.99
N TRP A 24 -1.85 -12.98 6.17
CA TRP A 24 -2.80 -11.87 6.36
C TRP A 24 -2.38 -10.63 5.57
N ALA A 25 -1.11 -10.23 5.63
CA ALA A 25 -0.60 -9.06 4.91
C ALA A 25 -0.76 -9.19 3.39
N VAL A 26 -0.43 -10.37 2.84
CA VAL A 26 -0.64 -10.67 1.41
C VAL A 26 -2.12 -10.61 1.04
N ARG A 27 -3.00 -11.23 1.84
CA ARG A 27 -4.45 -11.22 1.58
C ARG A 27 -5.09 -9.85 1.73
N LYS A 28 -4.50 -8.94 2.51
CA LYS A 28 -4.99 -7.58 2.70
C LYS A 28 -4.75 -6.68 1.49
N GLY A 29 -4.10 -7.17 0.43
CA GLY A 29 -3.94 -6.42 -0.80
C GLY A 29 -3.04 -5.19 -0.62
N GLN A 30 -2.11 -5.18 0.34
CA GLN A 30 -1.14 -4.08 0.48
C GLN A 30 -0.22 -3.91 -0.75
N TYR A 31 -0.26 -4.85 -1.70
CA TYR A 31 0.46 -4.82 -2.95
C TYR A 31 -0.39 -4.35 -4.14
N ASP A 32 -1.71 -4.15 -3.98
CA ASP A 32 -2.60 -3.71 -5.07
C ASP A 32 -2.45 -2.21 -5.39
N ASP A 33 -1.91 -1.41 -4.46
CA ASP A 33 -1.80 0.06 -4.61
C ASP A 33 -0.37 0.52 -4.93
N LEU A 34 0.46 -0.36 -5.52
CA LEU A 34 1.81 0.01 -5.97
C LEU A 34 1.81 0.84 -7.26
N ASP A 35 0.70 0.86 -8.00
CA ASP A 35 0.56 1.58 -9.27
C ASP A 35 0.19 3.07 -9.11
N SER A 36 -0.37 3.46 -7.95
CA SER A 36 -0.86 4.83 -7.70
C SER A 36 0.24 5.92 -7.61
N PRO A 37 1.42 5.69 -7.00
CA PRO A 37 2.45 6.74 -6.89
C PRO A 37 3.19 7.04 -8.20
N ALA A 38 3.37 6.03 -9.07
CA ALA A 38 4.19 6.15 -10.27
C ALA A 38 3.57 7.06 -11.34
N HIS A 39 2.23 7.07 -11.42
CA HIS A 39 1.52 7.95 -12.35
C HIS A 39 1.51 9.42 -11.90
N LYS A 40 1.68 9.70 -10.61
CA LYS A 40 1.67 11.08 -10.10
C LYS A 40 2.87 11.91 -10.57
N ILE A 41 4.05 11.30 -10.63
CA ILE A 41 5.29 12.00 -11.04
C ILE A 41 5.27 12.39 -12.53
N LEU A 42 4.59 11.61 -13.38
CA LEU A 42 4.51 11.86 -14.83
C LEU A 42 3.44 12.88 -15.22
N TYR A 43 2.38 13.06 -14.42
CA TYR A 43 1.24 13.92 -14.76
C TYR A 43 1.09 15.17 -13.87
N ASP A 44 1.87 15.32 -12.79
CA ASP A 44 1.81 16.51 -11.93
C ASP A 44 2.29 17.80 -12.67
N ASP A 45 3.15 17.69 -13.71
CA ASP A 45 3.65 18.84 -14.49
C ASP A 45 2.66 19.36 -15.56
N ASP A 46 1.63 18.59 -15.91
CA ASP A 46 0.68 18.93 -16.97
C ASP A 46 -0.63 19.55 -16.45
N LEU A 47 -0.89 19.46 -15.14
CA LEU A 47 -2.10 20.02 -14.52
C LEU A 47 -2.05 21.54 -14.36
N ASP A 48 -0.85 22.13 -14.29
CA ASP A 48 -0.67 23.58 -14.22
C ASP A 48 -0.82 24.30 -15.58
N LYS A 49 -1.00 23.54 -16.67
CA LYS A 49 -1.07 24.08 -18.04
C LYS A 49 -2.45 24.04 -18.70
N MET A 50 -3.53 23.68 -18.00
CA MET A 50 -4.87 23.87 -18.56
C MET A 50 -5.24 25.37 -18.49
N PRO A 51 -5.33 26.09 -19.62
CA PRO A 51 -5.90 27.42 -19.60
C PRO A 51 -7.36 27.28 -19.17
N GLN A 52 -7.69 27.88 -18.03
CA GLN A 52 -9.08 28.16 -17.65
C GLN A 52 -9.70 29.01 -18.75
N LYS A 53 -10.31 28.36 -19.75
CA LYS A 53 -11.23 28.98 -20.70
C LYS A 53 -12.47 29.36 -19.90
N LYS A 54 -12.37 30.46 -19.17
CA LYS A 54 -13.50 31.10 -18.51
C LYS A 54 -14.33 31.70 -19.61
N ASP A 55 -15.39 30.99 -19.95
CA ASP A 55 -16.34 31.34 -20.98
C ASP A 55 -16.83 32.77 -20.79
N SER A 56 -16.60 33.57 -21.83
CA SER A 56 -17.22 34.87 -22.03
C SER A 56 -18.71 34.67 -22.26
N ASN A 57 -19.49 34.54 -21.18
CA ASN A 57 -20.94 34.62 -21.28
C ASN A 57 -21.37 36.08 -21.20
N LYS A 58 -21.65 36.59 -22.40
CA LYS A 58 -22.39 37.79 -22.73
C LYS A 58 -23.72 37.84 -21.95
N HIS A 59 -23.85 38.81 -21.06
CA HIS A 59 -25.12 39.39 -20.65
C HIS A 59 -24.86 40.87 -20.43
N ASP A 60 -25.32 41.66 -21.40
CA ASP A 60 -25.93 42.99 -21.27
C ASP A 60 -26.57 43.32 -22.64
#